data_AF-A0A7X6TPG5-F1
#
_entry.id   AF-A0A7X6TPG5-F1
#
_cell.length_a   1.000
_cell.length_b   1.000
_cell.length_c   1.000
_cell.angle_alpha   90.00
_cell.angle_beta   90.00
_cell.angle_gamma   90.00
#
_symmetry.space_group_name_H-M   'P 1'
#
loop_
_entity.id
_entity.type
_entity.pdbx_description
1 polymer ?
#
loop_
_entity_poly.entity_id
_entity_poly.type
_entity_poly.pdbx_seq_one_letter_code
_entity_poly.pdbx_strand_id
1 'polypeptide(L)' 'VDVVKVSTMVSAPKVKTRFTKTGLQVGKTKKLKKAIVHVAEGQEIDLFS' A
#
# COMPACT_ATOMS: atom_id res chain seq x y z
N VAL A 1 -1.25 -21.94 -6.81
CA VAL A 1 -0.47 -20.69 -6.72
C VAL A 1 0.67 -20.96 -5.78
N ASP A 2 1.85 -21.18 -6.35
CA ASP A 2 3.05 -21.50 -5.60
C ASP A 2 3.92 -20.25 -5.50
N VAL A 3 4.18 -19.83 -4.27
CA VAL A 3 4.91 -18.59 -3.98
C VAL A 3 6.38 -18.92 -3.73
N VAL A 4 7.25 -18.38 -4.57
CA VAL A 4 8.70 -18.59 -4.47
C VAL A 4 9.32 -17.66 -3.42
N LYS A 5 8.88 -16.39 -3.42
CA LYS A 5 9.44 -15.37 -2.54
C LYS A 5 8.47 -14.24 -2.28
N VAL A 6 8.48 -13.73 -1.06
CA VAL A 6 7.74 -12.52 -0.67
C VAL A 6 8.72 -11.47 -0.17
N SER A 7 8.73 -10.31 -0.82
CA SER A 7 9.50 -9.13 -0.39
C SER A 7 8.54 -8.09 0.16
N THR A 8 8.72 -7.65 1.41
CA THR A 8 7.78 -6.72 2.06
C THR A 8 8.39 -5.34 2.25
N MET A 9 7.54 -4.31 2.24
CA MET A 9 7.93 -2.92 2.53
C MET A 9 6.83 -2.19 3.29
N VAL A 10 7.23 -1.21 4.11
CA VAL A 10 6.29 -0.35 4.83
C VAL A 10 6.09 0.93 4.03
N SER A 11 4.86 1.20 3.61
CA SER A 11 4.49 2.44 2.93
C SER A 11 4.19 3.54 3.94
N ALA A 12 4.81 4.70 3.75
CA ALA A 12 4.55 5.89 4.54
C ALA A 12 3.09 6.35 4.38
N PRO A 13 2.49 6.94 5.43
CA PRO A 13 1.15 7.50 5.35
C PRO A 13 1.20 8.86 4.64
N LYS A 14 0.12 9.21 3.93
CA LYS A 14 -0.02 10.54 3.35
C LYS A 14 -0.54 11.49 4.41
N VAL A 15 0.22 12.54 4.69
CA VAL A 15 -0.20 13.65 5.55
C VAL A 15 -0.89 14.70 4.70
N LYS A 16 -2.08 15.14 5.11
CA LYS A 16 -2.81 16.23 4.48
C LYS A 16 -3.21 17.24 5.55
N THR A 17 -3.05 18.50 5.20
CA THR A 17 -3.48 19.63 6.03
C THR A 17 -4.65 20.33 5.36
N ARG A 18 -5.66 20.72 6.14
CA ARG A 18 -6.80 21.49 5.67
C ARG A 18 -6.99 22.72 6.55
N PHE A 19 -7.09 23.88 5.92
CA PHE A 19 -7.42 25.13 6.61
C PHE A 19 -8.93 25.27 6.67
N THR A 20 -9.48 25.24 7.88
CA THR A 20 -10.91 25.41 8.15
C THR A 20 -11.14 26.66 8.99
N LYS A 21 -12.36 27.17 9.03
CA LYS A 21 -12.71 28.37 9.84
C LYS A 21 -12.40 28.19 11.33
N THR A 22 -12.41 26.94 11.82
CA THR A 22 -12.07 26.57 13.21
C THR A 22 -10.57 26.35 13.44
N GLY A 23 -9.72 26.54 12.43
CA GLY A 23 -8.27 26.40 12.51
C GLY A 23 -7.66 25.41 11.51
N LEU A 24 -6.38 25.11 11.71
CA LEU A 24 -5.60 24.17 10.92
C LEU A 24 -5.88 22.73 11.36
N GLN A 25 -6.45 21.92 10.47
CA GLN A 25 -6.67 20.50 10.70
C GLN A 25 -5.59 19.68 9.98
N VAL A 26 -4.86 18.85 10.73
CA VAL A 26 -3.84 17.95 10.19
C VAL A 26 -4.31 16.50 10.32
N GLY A 27 -4.46 15.82 9.19
CA GLY A 27 -4.84 14.42 9.12
C GLY A 27 -3.77 13.57 8.45
N LYS A 28 -3.67 12.30 8.85
CA LYS A 28 -2.79 11.31 8.19
C LYS A 28 -3.59 10.06 7.85
N THR A 29 -3.32 9.48 6.68
CA THR A 29 -3.86 8.15 6.34
C THR A 29 -3.17 7.06 7.17
N LYS A 30 -3.73 5.85 7.15
CA LYS A 30 -3.09 4.70 7.81
C LYS A 30 -1.80 4.30 7.07
N LYS A 31 -0.82 3.81 7.83
CA LYS A 31 0.35 3.13 7.26
C LYS A 31 -0.10 1.79 6.67
N LEU A 32 0.47 1.41 5.54
CA LEU A 32 0.18 0.15 4.88
C LEU A 32 1.48 -0.64 4.73
N LYS A 33 1.42 -1.96 4.93
CA LYS A 33 2.51 -2.86 4.55
C LYS A 33 2.19 -3.39 3.16
N LYS A 34 3.08 -3.13 2.19
CA LYS A 34 2.98 -3.64 0.82
C LYS A 34 3.88 -4.87 0.69
N ALA A 35 3.47 -5.81 -0.16
CA ALA A 35 4.24 -7.00 -0.47
C ALA A 35 4.36 -7.15 -1.98
N ILE A 36 5.56 -7.47 -2.44
CA ILE A 36 5.86 -7.91 -3.80
C ILE A 36 6.01 -9.43 -3.73
N VAL A 37 5.15 -10.13 -4.47
CA VAL A 37 5.08 -11.60 -4.47
C VAL A 37 5.65 -12.12 -5.78
N HIS A 38 6.65 -12.99 -5.69
CA HIS A 38 7.21 -13.70 -6.84
C HIS A 38 6.53 -15.07 -6.93
N VAL A 39 5.86 -15.31 -8.05
CA VAL A 39 5.19 -16.57 -8.37
C VAL A 39 6.15 -17.47 -9.16
N ALA A 40 5.98 -18.78 -9.07
CA ALA A 40 6.74 -19.74 -9.86
C ALA A 40 6.54 -19.53 -11.38
N GLU A 41 7.57 -19.87 -12.17
CA GLU A 41 7.56 -19.75 -13.62
C GLU A 41 6.41 -20.56 -14.25
N GLY A 42 5.66 -19.95 -15.18
CA GLY A 42 4.50 -20.55 -15.83
C GLY A 42 3.16 -20.34 -15.09
N GLN A 43 3.14 -19.66 -13.94
CA GLN A 43 1.92 -19.24 -13.26
C GLN A 43 1.73 -17.72 -13.39
N GLU A 44 0.63 -17.30 -14.01
CA GLU A 44 0.24 -15.89 -14.13
C GLU A 44 -0.89 -15.55 -13.16
N ILE A 45 -0.94 -14.29 -12.73
CA ILE A 45 -2.02 -13.75 -11.90
C ILE A 45 -2.89 -12.87 -12.78
N ASP A 46 -4.12 -13.31 -13.07
CA ASP A 46 -5.12 -12.47 -13.72
C ASP A 46 -5.69 -11.45 -12.73
N LEU A 47 -5.56 -10.17 -13.06
CA LEU A 47 -6.18 -9.07 -12.32
C LEU A 47 -7.44 -8.61 -13.06
N PHE A 48 -8.59 -9.13 -12.65
CA PHE A 48 -9.89 -8.59 -13.07
C PHE A 48 -10.21 -7.33 -12.26
N SER A 49 -10.69 -6.29 -12.95
CA SER A 49 -11.02 -4.98 -12.37
C SER A 49 -12.48 -4.85 -11.94
#